data_AF-A0A958W7K7-F1
#
_entry.id   AF-A0A958W7K7-F1
#
_cell.length_a   1.000
_cell.length_b   1.000
_cell.length_c   1.000
_cell.angle_alpha   90.00
_cell.angle_beta   90.00
_cell.angle_gamma   90.00
#
_symmetry.space_group_name_H-M   'P 1'
#
loop_
_entity.id
_entity.type
_entity.pdbx_description
1 polymer ?
#
loop_
_entity_poly.entity_id
_entity_poly.type
_entity_poly.pdbx_seq_one_letter_code
_entity_poly.pdbx_strand_id
1 'polypeptide(L)'
;MTTKRTIERLEIFIKALGISISEFERTISVGNGYIGKQIKRKGSIGSHIIEKVLDSYPQLNVVWLMTGRERMVANKFKAHMVHSKQQLRASA
;
A
#
# COMPACT_ATOMS: atom_id res chain seq x y z
N MET A 1 4.84 -18.18 -16.86
CA MET A 1 4.03 -17.16 -16.15
C MET A 1 4.94 -16.39 -15.21
N THR A 2 5.02 -15.06 -15.33
CA THR A 2 5.93 -14.25 -14.50
C THR A 2 5.28 -13.92 -13.16
N THR A 3 5.79 -14.50 -12.08
CA THR A 3 5.32 -14.22 -10.71
C THR A 3 5.69 -12.78 -10.33
N LYS A 4 4.72 -11.95 -9.96
CA LYS A 4 4.97 -10.60 -9.46
C LYS A 4 5.78 -10.66 -8.16
N ARG A 5 6.71 -9.73 -7.96
CA ARG A 5 7.45 -9.51 -6.70
C ARG A 5 6.61 -8.73 -5.70
N THR A 6 7.01 -8.79 -4.43
CA THR A 6 6.39 -8.02 -3.34
C THR A 6 6.30 -6.53 -3.66
N ILE A 7 7.35 -5.95 -4.25
CA ILE A 7 7.35 -4.52 -4.62
C ILE A 7 6.33 -4.18 -5.71
N GLU A 8 6.13 -5.08 -6.68
CA GLU A 8 5.17 -4.87 -7.77
C GLU A 8 3.73 -4.98 -7.24
N ARG A 9 3.49 -5.86 -6.25
CA ARG A 9 2.21 -5.93 -5.55
C ARG A 9 1.96 -4.72 -4.66
N LEU A 10 2.99 -4.20 -4.02
CA LEU A 10 2.89 -2.96 -3.27
C LEU A 10 2.52 -1.78 -4.18
N GLU A 11 3.11 -1.68 -5.38
CA GLU A 11 2.74 -0.68 -6.37
C GLU A 11 1.26 -0.80 -6.78
N ILE A 12 0.75 -2.02 -6.98
CA ILE A 12 -0.67 -2.26 -7.27
C ILE A 12 -1.56 -1.75 -6.14
N PHE A 13 -1.18 -2.02 -4.89
CA PHE A 13 -1.92 -1.57 -3.73
C PHE A 13 -1.94 -0.03 -3.62
N ILE A 14 -0.79 0.63 -3.81
CA ILE A 14 -0.69 2.10 -3.81
C ILE A 14 -1.62 2.71 -4.88
N LYS A 15 -1.63 2.14 -6.09
CA LYS A 15 -2.54 2.56 -7.16
C LYS A 15 -4.00 2.37 -6.79
N ALA A 16 -4.35 1.28 -6.10
CA ALA A 16 -5.71 1.01 -5.66
C ALA A 16 -6.19 1.97 -4.56
N LEU A 17 -5.28 2.49 -3.73
CA LEU A 17 -5.58 3.55 -2.76
C LEU A 17 -5.87 4.90 -3.43
N GLY A 18 -5.39 5.12 -4.67
CA GLY A 18 -5.57 6.37 -5.39
C GLY A 18 -4.68 7.51 -4.89
N ILE A 19 -3.60 7.20 -4.17
CA ILE A 19 -2.64 8.18 -3.64
C ILE A 19 -1.32 8.15 -4.41
N SER A 20 -0.52 9.21 -4.28
CA SER A 20 0.82 9.26 -4.88
C SER A 20 1.81 8.37 -4.11
N ILE A 21 2.92 7.97 -4.77
CA ILE A 21 4.00 7.23 -4.10
C ILE A 21 4.59 8.05 -2.94
N SER A 22 4.80 9.36 -3.14
CA SER A 22 5.34 10.23 -2.10
C SER A 22 4.40 10.39 -0.91
N GLU A 23 3.09 10.43 -1.14
CA GLU A 23 2.09 10.41 -0.07
C GLU A 23 2.14 9.09 0.69
N PHE A 24 2.17 7.96 -0.02
CA PHE A 24 2.32 6.64 0.60
C PHE A 24 3.60 6.56 1.46
N GLU A 25 4.74 7.02 0.95
CA GLU A 25 6.02 7.04 1.68
C GLU A 25 5.93 7.87 2.97
N ARG A 26 5.20 9.00 2.94
CA ARG A 26 4.91 9.80 4.14
C ARG A 26 4.05 9.03 5.13
N THR A 27 2.99 8.33 4.68
CA THR A 27 2.11 7.56 5.59
C THR A 27 2.85 6.46 6.35
N ILE A 28 3.79 5.77 5.69
CA ILE A 28 4.57 4.68 6.31
C ILE A 28 5.89 5.18 6.94
N SER A 29 6.11 6.50 7.01
CA SER A 29 7.31 7.12 7.59
C SER A 29 8.62 6.56 7.01
N VAL A 30 8.74 6.57 5.69
CA VAL A 30 10.00 6.27 4.97
C VAL A 30 10.46 7.47 4.15
N GLY A 31 11.76 7.51 3.84
CA GLY A 31 12.33 8.59 3.05
C GLY A 31 11.70 8.72 1.66
N ASN A 32 11.48 9.96 1.22
CA ASN A 32 10.93 10.26 -0.10
C ASN A 32 11.79 9.61 -1.21
N GLY A 33 11.14 8.89 -2.12
CA GLY A 33 11.75 8.15 -3.21
C GLY A 33 12.26 6.75 -2.87
N TYR A 34 12.18 6.28 -1.62
CA TYR A 34 12.60 4.93 -1.25
C TYR A 34 11.81 3.85 -2.00
N ILE A 35 10.48 3.87 -1.87
CA ILE A 35 9.55 2.93 -2.52
C ILE A 35 9.58 3.15 -4.02
N GLY A 36 9.58 4.42 -4.47
CA GLY A 36 9.70 4.75 -5.90
C GLY A 36 10.97 4.15 -6.54
N LYS A 37 12.11 4.20 -5.85
CA LYS A 37 13.37 3.59 -6.30
C LYS A 37 13.27 2.06 -6.33
N GLN A 38 12.64 1.45 -5.33
CA GLN A 38 12.43 0.00 -5.32
C GLN A 38 11.56 -0.45 -6.49
N ILE A 39 10.47 0.26 -6.79
CA ILE A 39 9.57 -0.05 -7.92
C ILE A 39 10.36 -0.01 -9.23
N LYS A 40 11.06 1.10 -9.51
CA LYS A 40 11.83 1.29 -10.75
C LYS A 40 12.87 0.20 -10.98
N ARG A 41 13.58 -0.22 -9.94
CA ARG A 41 14.63 -1.24 -10.03
C ARG A 41 14.11 -2.67 -9.86
N LYS A 42 12.80 -2.86 -9.69
CA LYS A 42 12.18 -4.13 -9.28
C LYS A 42 12.87 -4.73 -8.04
N GLY A 43 13.21 -3.89 -7.08
CA GLY A 43 13.97 -4.25 -5.90
C GLY A 43 13.18 -5.09 -4.88
N SER A 44 13.85 -5.44 -3.80
CA SER A 44 13.24 -6.11 -2.65
C SER A 44 13.05 -5.10 -1.51
N ILE A 45 12.06 -5.36 -0.66
CA ILE A 45 11.85 -4.64 0.59
C ILE A 45 12.07 -5.61 1.76
N GLY A 46 12.69 -5.12 2.84
CA GLY A 46 12.92 -5.90 4.05
C GLY A 46 11.67 -5.97 4.95
N SER A 47 11.71 -6.82 5.98
CA SER A 47 10.61 -7.00 6.94
C SER A 47 10.20 -5.70 7.61
N HIS A 48 11.14 -4.87 8.04
CA HIS A 48 10.85 -3.57 8.68
C HIS A 48 10.01 -2.63 7.82
N ILE A 49 10.09 -2.72 6.48
CA ILE A 49 9.23 -1.94 5.58
C ILE A 49 7.84 -2.55 5.52
N ILE A 50 7.76 -3.88 5.48
CA ILE A 50 6.49 -4.61 5.49
C ILE A 50 5.73 -4.32 6.78
N GLU A 51 6.40 -4.32 7.93
CA GLU A 51 5.83 -3.95 9.24
C GLU A 51 5.22 -2.55 9.19
N LYS A 52 5.99 -1.53 8.78
CA LYS A 52 5.49 -0.15 8.62
C LYS A 52 4.27 -0.05 7.70
N VAL A 53 4.25 -0.82 6.61
CA VAL A 53 3.12 -0.88 5.69
C VAL A 53 1.90 -1.47 6.37
N LEU A 54 2.04 -2.59 7.09
CA LEU A 54 0.93 -3.26 7.77
C LEU A 54 0.39 -2.44 8.95
N ASP A 55 1.26 -1.71 9.66
CA ASP A 55 0.87 -0.80 10.72
C ASP A 55 0.03 0.37 10.17
N SER A 56 0.42 0.92 9.02
CA SER A 56 -0.29 2.05 8.39
C SER A 56 -1.52 1.62 7.58
N TYR A 57 -1.52 0.39 7.08
CA TYR A 57 -2.55 -0.19 6.23
C TYR A 57 -2.97 -1.58 6.72
N PRO A 58 -3.61 -1.69 7.89
CA PRO A 58 -4.01 -2.97 8.48
C PRO A 58 -5.04 -3.73 7.63
N GLN A 59 -5.66 -3.06 6.66
CA GLN A 59 -6.53 -3.66 5.66
C GLN A 59 -5.78 -4.48 4.61
N LEU A 60 -4.48 -4.26 4.42
CA LEU A 60 -3.68 -4.99 3.44
C LEU A 60 -3.43 -6.42 3.93
N ASN A 61 -3.75 -7.40 3.09
CA ASN A 61 -3.45 -8.80 3.36
C ASN A 61 -1.97 -9.09 3.08
N VAL A 62 -1.21 -9.41 4.13
CA VAL A 62 0.20 -9.79 4.03
C VAL A 62 0.43 -11.05 3.18
N VAL A 63 -0.49 -12.02 3.22
CA VAL A 63 -0.39 -13.25 2.41
C VAL A 63 -0.44 -12.90 0.92
N TRP A 64 -1.34 -11.98 0.54
CA TRP A 64 -1.39 -11.44 -0.82
C TRP A 64 -0.14 -10.65 -1.16
N LEU A 65 0.32 -9.77 -0.28
CA LEU A 65 1.52 -8.97 -0.50
C LEU A 65 2.77 -9.83 -0.71
N MET A 66 2.91 -10.95 0.00
CA MET A 66 4.10 -11.81 -0.07
C MET A 66 4.01 -12.87 -1.17
N THR A 67 2.82 -13.44 -1.40
CA THR A 67 2.67 -14.62 -2.26
C THR A 67 1.87 -14.36 -3.52
N GLY A 68 1.11 -13.26 -3.58
CA GLY A 68 0.15 -12.98 -4.64
C GLY A 68 -1.10 -13.86 -4.60
N ARG A 69 -1.26 -14.69 -3.56
CA ARG A 69 -2.45 -15.52 -3.34
C ARG A 69 -3.49 -14.78 -2.50
N GLU A 70 -4.72 -15.27 -2.51
CA GLU A 70 -5.87 -14.67 -1.81
C GLU A 70 -6.25 -13.27 -2.32
N ARG A 71 -7.03 -12.52 -1.51
CA ARG A 71 -7.47 -11.16 -1.82
C ARG A 71 -6.51 -10.14 -1.21
N MET A 72 -6.28 -9.06 -1.95
CA MET A 72 -5.44 -7.92 -1.54
C MET A 72 -5.90 -7.26 -0.24
N VAL A 73 -7.20 -7.07 -0.08
CA VAL A 73 -7.78 -6.44 1.12
C VAL A 73 -8.45 -7.51 1.98
N ALA A 74 -8.09 -7.55 3.26
CA ALA A 74 -8.72 -8.41 4.24
C ALA A 74 -10.20 -8.00 4.42
N ASN A 75 -11.11 -8.97 4.41
CA ASN A 75 -12.56 -8.73 4.43
C ASN A 75 -13.04 -7.87 5.63
N LYS A 76 -12.24 -7.79 6.70
CA LYS A 76 -12.57 -7.07 7.93
C LYS A 76 -12.64 -5.54 7.77
N PHE A 77 -12.18 -4.97 6.65
CA PHE A 77 -12.01 -3.51 6.49
C PHE A 77 -12.92 -2.80 5.48
N LYS A 78 -13.91 -3.50 4.87
CA LYS A 78 -14.86 -2.85 3.95
C LYS A 78 -15.65 -1.67 4.57
N ALA A 79 -15.71 -1.57 5.90
CA ALA A 79 -16.51 -0.57 6.60
C ALA A 79 -15.97 0.88 6.54
N HIS A 80 -14.66 1.10 6.31
CA HIS A 80 -14.05 2.43 6.54
C HIS A 80 -13.70 3.25 5.29
N MET A 81 -13.68 2.67 4.09
CA MET A 81 -13.32 3.40 2.86
C MET A 81 -14.44 4.30 2.30
N VAL A 82 -15.62 4.34 2.94
CA VAL A 82 -16.75 5.17 2.51
C VAL A 82 -16.63 6.62 3.00
N HIS A 83 -15.83 6.91 4.03
CA HIS A 83 -15.90 8.22 4.73
C HIS A 83 -14.89 9.29 4.28
N SER A 84 -13.85 8.98 3.49
CA SER A 84 -12.83 9.98 3.13
C SER A 84 -13.26 11.01 2.08
N LYS A 85 -14.38 10.80 1.36
CA LYS A 85 -14.86 11.75 0.34
C LYS A 85 -15.87 12.79 0.83
N GLN A 86 -16.32 12.72 2.08
CA GLN A 86 -17.39 13.62 2.58
C GLN A 86 -16.90 14.82 3.40
N GLN A 87 -15.64 14.87 3.85
CA GLN A 87 -15.16 15.96 4.71
C GLN A 87 -14.58 17.21 3.99
N LEU A 88 -14.58 17.28 2.66
CA LEU A 88 -14.13 18.48 1.92
C LEU A 88 -15.27 19.41 1.46
N ARG A 89 -16.52 19.18 1.88
CA ARG A 89 -17.69 20.01 1.48
C ARG A 89 -18.36 20.80 2.60
N ALA A 90 -17.79 20.85 3.80
CA ALA A 90 -18.33 21.62 4.92
C ALA A 90 -17.33 22.69 5.39
N SER A 91 -17.00 23.62 4.50
CA SER A 91 -16.38 24.91 4.80
C SER A 91 -16.56 25.81 3.57
N ALA A 92 -17.81 26.19 3.30
CA ALA A 92 -18.20 27.22 2.36
C ALA A 92 -19.37 27.99 2.97
#